data_AF-A0AAJ6CSC3-F1
#
_entry.id   AF-A0AAJ6CSC3-F1
#
_cell.length_a   1.000
_cell.length_b   1.000
_cell.length_c   1.000
_cell.angle_alpha   90.00
_cell.angle_beta   90.00
_cell.angle_gamma   90.00
#
_symmetry.space_group_name_H-M   'P 1'
#
loop_
_entity.id
_entity.type
_entity.pdbx_description
1 polymer ?
#
loop_
_entity_poly.entity_id
_entity_poly.type
_entity_poly.pdbx_seq_one_letter_code
_entity_poly.pdbx_strand_id
1 'polypeptide(L)'
;MTTAGTPTGKLDAIAKWSLIVGPLLVIIFNFLMPTNGIEPINPEDSDSYIKALGDDAGIVQVYTVIILLGIILYTRAIIGLWRIAPEGQSRYRMTIGVLGGVSALSLWAIVLALTLAETSIAEKLATATAGAQAGVAGAAEQAGAATIIAKSIHAALFGVYQTATYVAYISLIPLGGGLAISGIIRKEWGWAIALIGAATVILTSIFPVKTEEGVMLFGIMALIWGIVLTVMGIMIAKADMD
;
A
#
# COMPACT_ATOMS: atom_id res chain seq x y z
N MET A 1 8.14 -12.24 32.10
CA MET A 1 8.03 -10.84 31.63
C MET A 1 9.36 -10.48 31.00
N THR A 2 9.43 -10.28 29.68
CA THR A 2 10.59 -9.62 29.07
C THR A 2 10.46 -8.13 29.37
N THR A 3 11.45 -7.56 30.05
CA THR A 3 11.55 -6.11 30.27
C THR A 3 11.75 -5.43 28.92
N ALA A 4 11.12 -4.27 28.71
CA ALA A 4 11.32 -3.49 27.49
C ALA A 4 12.80 -3.12 27.36
N GLY A 5 13.35 -3.25 26.15
CA GLY A 5 14.72 -2.82 25.88
C GLY A 5 14.87 -1.30 25.95
N THR A 6 16.10 -0.82 26.08
CA THR A 6 16.43 0.61 25.99
C THR A 6 16.82 0.95 24.55
N PRO A 7 16.13 1.88 23.87
CA PRO A 7 16.50 2.30 22.51
C PRO A 7 17.97 2.73 22.42
N THR A 8 18.63 2.42 21.30
CA THR A 8 20.06 2.71 21.10
C THR A 8 20.33 4.18 20.72
N GLY A 9 19.27 4.96 20.50
CA GLY A 9 19.34 6.38 20.17
C GLY A 9 17.97 6.98 19.85
N LYS A 10 17.98 8.22 19.38
CA LYS A 10 16.78 8.93 18.90
C LYS A 10 16.53 8.66 17.42
N LEU A 11 15.26 8.67 17.02
CA LEU A 11 14.88 8.56 15.61
C LEU A 11 15.33 9.81 14.85
N ASP A 12 16.03 9.64 13.73
CA ASP A 12 16.46 10.79 12.93
C ASP A 12 15.25 11.58 12.41
N ALA A 13 15.43 12.89 12.22
CA ALA A 13 14.35 13.79 11.84
C ALA A 13 13.64 13.34 10.55
N ILE A 14 14.38 12.81 9.59
CA ILE A 14 13.80 12.43 8.30
C ILE A 14 12.99 11.15 8.46
N ALA A 15 13.48 10.12 9.15
CA ALA A 15 12.71 8.91 9.42
C ALA A 15 11.43 9.20 10.23
N LYS A 16 11.52 10.13 11.20
CA LYS A 16 10.38 10.59 11.99
C LYS A 16 9.30 11.26 11.14
N TRP A 17 9.66 12.25 10.32
CA TRP A 17 8.69 12.88 9.40
C TRP A 17 8.16 11.90 8.37
N SER A 18 8.99 10.98 7.92
CA SER A 18 8.57 9.94 6.98
C SER A 18 7.52 8.99 7.58
N LEU A 19 7.55 8.76 8.90
CA LEU A 19 6.56 7.94 9.61
C LEU A 19 5.17 8.60 9.68
N ILE A 20 5.13 9.93 9.55
CA ILE A 20 3.89 10.73 9.55
C ILE A 20 3.42 10.94 8.12
N VAL A 21 4.28 11.50 7.28
CA VAL A 21 3.93 11.92 5.91
C VAL A 21 3.73 10.72 5.00
N GLY A 22 4.58 9.68 5.10
CA GLY A 22 4.51 8.51 4.22
C GLY A 22 3.14 7.83 4.23
N PRO A 23 2.64 7.38 5.40
CA PRO A 23 1.32 6.76 5.50
C PRO A 23 0.17 7.69 5.07
N LEU A 24 0.25 8.99 5.37
CA LEU A 24 -0.77 9.95 4.95
C LEU A 24 -0.85 10.08 3.43
N LEU A 25 0.30 10.18 2.74
CA LEU A 25 0.34 10.21 1.28
C LEU A 25 -0.27 8.94 0.69
N VAL A 26 0.06 7.76 1.24
CA VAL A 26 -0.52 6.50 0.77
C VAL A 26 -2.03 6.49 0.97
N ILE A 27 -2.53 6.80 2.17
CA ILE A 27 -3.97 6.77 2.47
C ILE A 27 -4.73 7.77 1.60
N ILE A 28 -4.37 9.05 1.67
CA ILE A 28 -5.15 10.13 1.06
C ILE A 28 -5.24 9.91 -0.44
N PHE A 29 -4.13 9.61 -1.10
CA PHE A 29 -4.14 9.50 -2.55
C PHE A 29 -4.74 8.18 -3.04
N ASN A 30 -4.73 7.10 -2.25
CA ASN A 30 -5.56 5.93 -2.57
C ASN A 30 -7.07 6.25 -2.47
N PHE A 31 -7.50 7.02 -1.47
CA PHE A 31 -8.90 7.44 -1.35
C PHE A 31 -9.35 8.35 -2.49
N LEU A 32 -8.44 9.19 -2.99
CA LEU A 32 -8.71 10.11 -4.09
C LEU A 32 -8.63 9.46 -5.48
N MET A 33 -8.17 8.21 -5.59
CA MET A 33 -8.12 7.51 -6.88
C MET A 33 -9.50 7.50 -7.54
N PRO A 34 -9.64 7.88 -8.81
CA PRO A 34 -10.91 7.82 -9.55
C PRO A 34 -11.54 6.43 -9.60
N THR A 35 -10.72 5.39 -9.45
CA THR A 35 -11.16 3.99 -9.40
C THR A 35 -11.63 3.53 -8.03
N ASN A 36 -11.53 4.37 -6.99
CA ASN A 36 -11.98 4.02 -5.66
C ASN A 36 -13.51 3.88 -5.61
N GLY A 37 -14.00 2.74 -5.13
CA GLY A 37 -15.44 2.45 -5.08
C GLY A 37 -16.05 1.99 -6.40
N ILE A 38 -15.26 1.82 -7.46
CA ILE A 38 -15.66 1.06 -8.64
C ILE A 38 -15.54 -0.43 -8.30
N GLU A 39 -16.29 -1.28 -9.02
CA GLU A 39 -16.26 -2.73 -8.87
C GLU A 39 -14.82 -3.25 -8.67
N PRO A 40 -14.66 -4.33 -7.88
CA PRO A 40 -13.38 -4.71 -7.29
C PRO A 40 -12.30 -4.95 -8.34
N ILE A 41 -11.09 -5.31 -7.88
CA ILE A 41 -10.00 -5.80 -8.74
C ILE A 41 -10.36 -7.21 -9.29
N ASN A 42 -11.58 -7.40 -9.79
CA ASN A 42 -12.06 -8.59 -10.43
C ASN A 42 -11.52 -8.58 -11.86
N PRO A 43 -10.56 -9.46 -12.18
CA PRO A 43 -10.01 -9.50 -13.54
C PRO A 43 -11.03 -9.90 -14.60
N GLU A 44 -12.12 -10.55 -14.20
CA GLU A 44 -13.18 -11.00 -15.10
C GLU A 44 -14.18 -9.88 -15.44
N ASP A 45 -14.27 -8.84 -14.61
CA ASP A 45 -15.21 -7.72 -14.76
C ASP A 45 -14.54 -6.38 -14.40
N SER A 46 -13.62 -5.96 -15.27
CA SER A 46 -12.75 -4.78 -15.07
C SER A 46 -13.08 -3.62 -16.02
N ASP A 47 -14.16 -3.72 -16.80
CA ASP A 47 -14.46 -2.73 -17.85
C ASP A 47 -14.76 -1.34 -17.28
N SER A 48 -15.49 -1.28 -16.17
CA SER A 48 -15.78 -0.04 -15.44
C SER A 48 -14.51 0.59 -14.84
N TYR A 49 -13.64 -0.24 -14.25
CA TYR A 49 -12.35 0.15 -13.69
C TYR A 49 -11.42 0.71 -14.77
N ILE A 50 -11.21 -0.03 -15.85
CA ILE A 50 -10.38 0.36 -16.99
C ILE A 50 -10.92 1.64 -17.61
N LYS A 51 -12.24 1.78 -17.74
CA LYS A 51 -12.84 3.01 -18.25
C LYS A 51 -12.49 4.22 -17.39
N ALA A 52 -12.65 4.12 -16.06
CA ALA A 52 -12.30 5.21 -15.15
C ALA A 52 -10.80 5.56 -15.19
N LEU A 53 -9.92 4.56 -15.33
CA LEU A 53 -8.50 4.83 -15.56
C LEU A 53 -8.26 5.66 -16.84
N GLY A 54 -8.98 5.34 -17.92
CA GLY A 54 -8.83 6.04 -19.19
C GLY A 54 -9.40 7.46 -19.18
N ASP A 55 -10.57 7.64 -18.56
CA ASP A 55 -11.25 8.94 -18.45
C ASP A 55 -10.45 9.93 -17.58
N ASP A 56 -9.77 9.44 -16.53
CA ASP A 56 -9.02 10.26 -15.55
C ASP A 56 -7.51 9.99 -15.55
N ALA A 57 -6.95 9.58 -16.70
CA ALA A 57 -5.57 9.11 -16.81
C ALA A 57 -4.52 10.05 -16.20
N GLY A 58 -4.64 11.36 -16.46
CA GLY A 58 -3.70 12.36 -15.93
C GLY A 58 -3.72 12.45 -14.40
N ILE A 59 -4.90 12.36 -13.78
CA ILE A 59 -5.06 12.40 -12.32
C ILE A 59 -4.52 11.10 -11.71
N VAL A 60 -4.86 9.94 -12.30
CA VAL A 60 -4.37 8.64 -11.84
C VAL A 60 -2.85 8.60 -11.82
N GLN A 61 -2.19 9.10 -12.87
CA GLN A 61 -0.73 9.14 -12.95
C GLN A 61 -0.12 9.96 -11.81
N VAL A 62 -0.65 11.16 -11.56
CA VAL A 62 -0.18 12.04 -10.48
C VAL A 62 -0.37 11.37 -9.12
N TYR A 63 -1.56 10.84 -8.83
CA TYR A 63 -1.84 10.20 -7.55
C TYR A 63 -0.99 8.97 -7.33
N THR A 64 -0.78 8.14 -8.36
CA THR A 64 0.08 6.96 -8.30
C THR A 64 1.52 7.32 -7.95
N VAL A 65 2.08 8.39 -8.54
CA VAL A 65 3.42 8.87 -8.20
C VAL A 65 3.50 9.37 -6.75
N ILE A 66 2.46 10.06 -6.26
CA ILE A 66 2.43 10.54 -4.87
C ILE A 66 2.34 9.36 -3.88
N ILE A 67 1.54 8.33 -4.18
CA ILE A 67 1.49 7.10 -3.39
C ILE A 67 2.87 6.43 -3.36
N LEU A 68 3.57 6.36 -4.50
CA LEU A 68 4.92 5.80 -4.57
C LEU A 68 5.91 6.58 -3.69
N LEU A 69 5.84 7.92 -3.67
CA LEU A 69 6.61 8.74 -2.74
C LEU A 69 6.28 8.41 -1.27
N GLY A 70 4.99 8.22 -0.97
CA GLY A 70 4.53 7.76 0.34
C GLY A 70 5.15 6.42 0.77
N ILE A 71 5.22 5.45 -0.15
CA ILE A 71 5.86 4.14 0.05
C ILE A 71 7.35 4.29 0.34
N ILE A 72 8.07 5.14 -0.41
CA ILE A 72 9.51 5.38 -0.22
C ILE A 72 9.77 6.00 1.15
N LEU A 73 8.98 7.00 1.55
CA LEU A 73 9.06 7.61 2.88
C LEU A 73 8.77 6.57 3.96
N TYR A 74 7.69 5.81 3.83
CA TYR A 74 7.35 4.79 4.81
C TYR A 74 8.45 3.72 4.95
N THR A 75 9.08 3.31 3.85
CA THR A 75 10.25 2.43 3.85
C THR A 75 11.38 2.99 4.71
N ARG A 76 11.69 4.28 4.54
CA ARG A 76 12.71 4.96 5.35
C ARG A 76 12.34 5.00 6.82
N ALA A 77 11.07 5.22 7.14
CA ALA A 77 10.57 5.27 8.51
C ALA A 77 10.78 3.94 9.24
N ILE A 78 10.39 2.80 8.63
CA ILE A 78 10.52 1.49 9.27
C ILE A 78 11.99 1.07 9.42
N ILE A 79 12.86 1.43 8.49
CA ILE A 79 14.30 1.24 8.62
C ILE A 79 14.85 2.09 9.77
N GLY A 80 14.41 3.35 9.90
CA GLY A 80 14.80 4.23 11.01
C GLY A 80 14.41 3.65 12.37
N LEU A 81 13.18 3.16 12.52
CA LEU A 81 12.72 2.47 13.73
C LEU A 81 13.59 1.25 14.05
N TRP A 82 13.92 0.45 13.04
CA TRP A 82 14.82 -0.69 13.22
C TRP A 82 16.21 -0.25 13.69
N ARG A 83 16.79 0.83 13.15
CA ARG A 83 18.14 1.30 13.51
C ARG A 83 18.28 1.64 14.99
N ILE A 84 17.23 2.17 15.61
CA ILE A 84 17.24 2.57 17.02
C ILE A 84 16.76 1.45 17.98
N ALA A 85 16.36 0.30 17.44
CA ALA A 85 15.87 -0.79 18.25
C ALA A 85 16.99 -1.43 19.10
N PRO A 86 16.73 -1.74 20.39
CA PRO A 86 17.68 -2.40 21.26
C PRO A 86 18.06 -3.78 20.75
N GLU A 87 19.33 -4.11 20.92
CA GLU A 87 19.87 -5.43 20.63
C GLU A 87 19.08 -6.56 21.32
N GLY A 88 19.15 -7.75 20.74
CA GLY A 88 18.45 -8.94 21.22
C GLY A 88 17.08 -9.14 20.55
N GLN A 89 16.07 -9.57 21.33
CA GLN A 89 14.81 -10.07 20.78
C GLN A 89 14.03 -9.00 20.01
N SER A 90 14.09 -7.73 20.45
CA SER A 90 13.40 -6.62 19.78
C SER A 90 13.99 -6.39 18.38
N ARG A 91 15.32 -6.27 18.28
CA ARG A 91 16.04 -6.09 17.02
C ARG A 91 15.81 -7.25 16.08
N TYR A 92 15.88 -8.49 16.56
CA TYR A 92 15.64 -9.68 15.75
C TYR A 92 14.25 -9.66 15.09
N ARG A 93 13.20 -9.40 15.88
CA ARG A 93 11.82 -9.32 15.36
C ARG A 93 11.65 -8.17 14.39
N MET A 94 12.22 -6.99 14.71
CA MET A 94 12.18 -5.84 13.81
C MET A 94 12.96 -6.09 12.52
N THR A 95 14.06 -6.85 12.53
CA THR A 95 14.79 -7.24 11.31
C THR A 95 13.87 -8.04 10.38
N ILE A 96 13.18 -9.07 10.91
CA ILE A 96 12.24 -9.87 10.11
C ILE A 96 11.11 -8.97 9.58
N GLY A 97 10.52 -8.16 10.46
CA GLY A 97 9.43 -7.25 10.09
C GLY A 97 9.82 -6.20 9.06
N VAL A 98 11.03 -5.64 9.14
CA VAL A 98 11.53 -4.67 8.16
C VAL A 98 11.87 -5.34 6.84
N LEU A 99 12.52 -6.51 6.83
CA LEU A 99 12.80 -7.23 5.59
C LEU A 99 11.51 -7.60 4.85
N GLY A 100 10.54 -8.14 5.57
CA GLY A 100 9.22 -8.42 5.03
C GLY A 100 8.47 -7.15 4.60
N GLY A 101 8.54 -6.08 5.40
CA GLY A 101 7.92 -4.79 5.08
C GLY A 101 8.51 -4.16 3.82
N VAL A 102 9.83 -4.14 3.66
CA VAL A 102 10.52 -3.66 2.44
C VAL A 102 10.13 -4.50 1.24
N SER A 103 10.05 -5.83 1.41
CA SER A 103 9.59 -6.74 0.35
C SER A 103 8.15 -6.43 -0.07
N ALA A 104 7.25 -6.22 0.89
CA ALA A 104 5.87 -5.83 0.63
C ALA A 104 5.77 -4.48 -0.09
N LEU A 105 6.53 -3.48 0.37
CA LEU A 105 6.55 -2.15 -0.23
C LEU A 105 7.11 -2.17 -1.67
N SER A 106 8.04 -3.07 -1.95
CA SER A 106 8.54 -3.32 -3.31
C SER A 106 7.45 -3.93 -4.21
N LEU A 107 6.66 -4.89 -3.69
CA LEU A 107 5.51 -5.43 -4.40
C LEU A 107 4.44 -4.35 -4.64
N TRP A 108 4.18 -3.49 -3.67
CA TRP A 108 3.28 -2.34 -3.85
C TRP A 108 3.78 -1.37 -4.92
N ALA A 109 5.08 -1.10 -5.00
CA ALA A 109 5.63 -0.31 -6.10
C ALA A 109 5.38 -0.96 -7.48
N ILE A 110 5.39 -2.30 -7.56
CA ILE A 110 5.04 -3.02 -8.79
C ILE A 110 3.53 -2.87 -9.10
N VAL A 111 2.65 -2.97 -8.10
CA VAL A 111 1.20 -2.70 -8.29
C VAL A 111 0.99 -1.29 -8.89
N LEU A 112 1.68 -0.29 -8.36
CA LEU A 112 1.60 1.08 -8.87
C LEU A 112 2.16 1.20 -10.29
N ALA A 113 3.26 0.51 -10.60
CA ALA A 113 3.81 0.47 -11.96
C ALA A 113 2.84 -0.17 -12.97
N LEU A 114 2.16 -1.25 -12.57
CA LEU A 114 1.11 -1.89 -13.37
C LEU A 114 -0.09 -0.96 -13.54
N THR A 115 -0.47 -0.22 -12.49
CA THR A 115 -1.54 0.79 -12.55
C THR A 115 -1.22 1.87 -13.58
N LEU A 116 0.02 2.39 -13.61
CA LEU A 116 0.47 3.36 -14.61
C LEU A 116 0.44 2.78 -16.03
N ALA A 117 0.89 1.54 -16.19
CA ALA A 117 0.87 0.86 -17.48
C ALA A 117 -0.57 0.65 -17.99
N GLU A 118 -1.47 0.18 -17.11
CA GLU A 118 -2.89 0.00 -17.41
C GLU A 118 -3.55 1.33 -17.78
N THR A 119 -3.27 2.39 -17.02
CA THR A 119 -3.78 3.74 -17.28
C THR A 119 -3.39 4.23 -18.67
N SER A 120 -2.13 4.02 -19.08
CA SER A 120 -1.69 4.39 -20.43
C SER A 120 -2.41 3.60 -21.54
N ILE A 121 -2.78 2.35 -21.29
CA ILE A 121 -3.54 1.54 -22.27
C ILE A 121 -5.02 1.94 -22.25
N ALA A 122 -5.58 2.22 -21.08
CA ALA A 122 -6.95 2.69 -20.91
C ALA A 122 -7.21 4.02 -21.63
N GLU A 123 -6.28 4.97 -21.56
CA GLU A 123 -6.36 6.24 -22.31
C GLU A 123 -6.39 6.01 -23.83
N LYS A 124 -5.55 5.09 -24.32
CA LYS A 124 -5.54 4.68 -25.74
C LYS A 124 -6.85 3.99 -26.12
N LEU A 125 -7.39 3.14 -25.25
CA LEU A 125 -8.67 2.47 -25.46
C LEU A 125 -9.80 3.49 -25.55
N ALA A 126 -9.84 4.50 -24.67
CA ALA A 126 -10.84 5.56 -24.70
C ALA A 126 -10.80 6.32 -26.05
N THR A 127 -9.60 6.69 -26.49
CA THR A 127 -9.37 7.36 -27.78
C THR A 127 -9.80 6.48 -28.98
N ALA A 128 -9.41 5.21 -28.98
CA ALA A 128 -9.75 4.27 -30.04
C ALA A 128 -11.27 3.99 -30.10
N THR A 129 -11.92 3.88 -28.94
CA THR A 129 -13.37 3.70 -28.84
C THR A 129 -14.12 4.89 -29.42
N ALA A 130 -13.71 6.12 -29.07
CA ALA A 130 -14.28 7.32 -29.63
C ALA A 130 -14.07 7.40 -31.16
N GLY A 131 -12.87 7.04 -31.63
CA GLY A 131 -12.57 6.96 -33.06
C GLY A 131 -13.44 5.94 -33.80
N ALA A 132 -13.69 4.77 -33.20
CA ALA A 132 -14.55 3.73 -33.77
C ALA A 132 -16.00 4.21 -33.89
N GLN A 133 -16.51 4.90 -32.85
CA GLN A 133 -17.84 5.53 -32.88
C GLN A 133 -17.96 6.62 -33.94
N ALA A 134 -16.87 7.35 -34.22
CA ALA A 134 -16.79 8.35 -35.27
C ALA A 134 -16.53 7.76 -36.68
N GLY A 135 -16.40 6.44 -36.83
CA GLY A 135 -16.14 5.78 -38.11
C GLY A 135 -14.71 5.89 -38.62
N VAL A 136 -13.74 6.18 -37.75
CA VAL A 136 -12.31 6.22 -38.12
C VAL A 136 -11.83 4.81 -38.48
N ALA A 137 -11.23 4.67 -39.67
CA ALA A 137 -10.72 3.40 -40.16
C ALA A 137 -9.66 2.80 -39.21
N GLY A 138 -9.80 1.51 -38.87
CA GLY A 138 -8.89 0.80 -37.98
C GLY A 138 -9.09 1.07 -36.48
N ALA A 139 -9.92 2.04 -36.09
CA ALA A 139 -10.11 2.39 -34.68
C ALA A 139 -10.82 1.27 -33.87
N ALA A 140 -11.74 0.54 -34.49
CA ALA A 140 -12.41 -0.61 -33.85
C ALA A 140 -11.43 -1.76 -33.56
N GLU A 141 -10.48 -2.03 -34.47
CA GLU A 141 -9.43 -3.02 -34.27
C GLU A 141 -8.45 -2.60 -33.17
N GLN A 142 -8.07 -1.32 -33.15
CA GLN A 142 -7.23 -0.75 -32.10
C GLN A 142 -7.90 -0.81 -30.72
N ALA A 143 -9.21 -0.53 -30.63
CA ALA A 143 -9.97 -0.66 -29.40
C ALA A 143 -9.99 -2.12 -28.92
N GLY A 144 -10.26 -3.07 -29.81
CA GLY A 144 -10.22 -4.50 -29.47
C GLY A 144 -8.85 -4.95 -28.94
N ALA A 145 -7.77 -4.55 -29.60
CA ALA A 145 -6.40 -4.86 -29.16
C ALA A 145 -6.07 -4.21 -27.80
N ALA A 146 -6.44 -2.95 -27.60
CA ALA A 146 -6.22 -2.23 -26.35
C ALA A 146 -6.99 -2.85 -25.18
N THR A 147 -8.23 -3.32 -25.40
CA THR A 147 -9.03 -4.04 -24.39
C THR A 147 -8.34 -5.32 -23.92
N ILE A 148 -7.82 -6.14 -24.85
CA ILE A 148 -7.11 -7.38 -24.49
C ILE A 148 -5.89 -7.07 -23.62
N ILE A 149 -5.10 -6.05 -24.00
CA ILE A 149 -3.91 -5.64 -23.25
C ILE A 149 -4.31 -5.11 -21.87
N ALA A 150 -5.31 -4.22 -21.78
CA ALA A 150 -5.78 -3.65 -20.52
C ALA A 150 -6.22 -4.74 -19.53
N LYS A 151 -7.08 -5.67 -19.97
CA LYS A 151 -7.55 -6.79 -19.14
C LYS A 151 -6.40 -7.72 -18.70
N SER A 152 -5.41 -7.93 -19.57
CA SER A 152 -4.23 -8.74 -19.23
C SER A 152 -3.37 -8.07 -18.16
N ILE A 153 -3.16 -6.75 -18.25
CA ILE A 153 -2.45 -5.98 -17.22
C ILE A 153 -3.24 -5.98 -15.92
N HIS A 154 -4.56 -5.79 -15.98
CA HIS A 154 -5.44 -5.82 -14.81
C HIS A 154 -5.35 -7.16 -14.06
N ALA A 155 -5.36 -8.28 -14.78
CA ALA A 155 -5.18 -9.61 -14.19
C ALA A 155 -3.81 -9.77 -13.51
N ALA A 156 -2.74 -9.24 -14.10
CA ALA A 156 -1.43 -9.22 -13.48
C ALA A 156 -1.40 -8.33 -12.22
N LEU A 157 -2.03 -7.15 -12.30
CA LEU A 157 -2.18 -6.21 -11.18
C LEU A 157 -2.86 -6.89 -10.00
N PHE A 158 -3.98 -7.59 -10.24
CA PHE A 158 -4.68 -8.36 -9.22
C PHE A 158 -3.77 -9.37 -8.50
N GLY A 159 -3.05 -10.19 -9.26
CA GLY A 159 -2.17 -11.23 -8.69
C GLY A 159 -1.08 -10.64 -7.80
N VAL A 160 -0.47 -9.53 -8.24
CA VAL A 160 0.55 -8.84 -7.45
C VAL A 160 -0.08 -8.15 -6.23
N TYR A 161 -1.25 -7.54 -6.37
CA TYR A 161 -1.96 -6.86 -5.28
C TYR A 161 -2.29 -7.82 -4.13
N GLN A 162 -2.87 -8.98 -4.45
CA GLN A 162 -3.19 -10.01 -3.47
C GLN A 162 -1.92 -10.52 -2.76
N THR A 163 -0.82 -10.70 -3.51
CA THR A 163 0.46 -11.13 -2.95
C THR A 163 1.07 -10.06 -2.04
N ALA A 164 1.09 -8.80 -2.50
CA ALA A 164 1.58 -7.65 -1.74
C ALA A 164 0.84 -7.48 -0.41
N THR A 165 -0.48 -7.70 -0.43
CA THR A 165 -1.34 -7.70 0.75
C THR A 165 -0.88 -8.73 1.78
N TYR A 166 -0.72 -10.00 1.40
CA TYR A 166 -0.26 -11.02 2.34
C TYR A 166 1.14 -10.72 2.89
N VAL A 167 2.08 -10.36 2.02
CA VAL A 167 3.45 -10.06 2.46
C VAL A 167 3.45 -8.86 3.42
N ALA A 168 2.68 -7.81 3.14
CA ALA A 168 2.57 -6.64 4.02
C ALA A 168 2.08 -7.02 5.42
N TYR A 169 0.91 -7.66 5.51
CA TYR A 169 0.26 -7.90 6.80
C TYR A 169 0.93 -9.02 7.61
N ILE A 170 1.52 -10.03 6.97
CA ILE A 170 2.37 -11.01 7.66
C ILE A 170 3.59 -10.31 8.28
N SER A 171 4.18 -9.35 7.57
CA SER A 171 5.37 -8.61 8.04
C SER A 171 5.08 -7.70 9.23
N LEU A 172 3.82 -7.24 9.38
CA LEU A 172 3.41 -6.44 10.54
C LEU A 172 3.47 -7.23 11.86
N ILE A 173 3.31 -8.55 11.83
CA ILE A 173 3.33 -9.39 13.03
C ILE A 173 4.70 -9.31 13.75
N PRO A 174 5.84 -9.64 13.10
CA PRO A 174 7.15 -9.48 13.72
C PRO A 174 7.54 -8.00 13.88
N LEU A 175 7.14 -7.10 12.98
CA LEU A 175 7.43 -5.66 13.12
C LEU A 175 6.80 -5.08 14.40
N GLY A 176 5.49 -5.26 14.56
CA GLY A 176 4.73 -4.83 15.74
C GLY A 176 5.20 -5.53 17.01
N GLY A 177 5.42 -6.85 16.95
CA GLY A 177 5.93 -7.63 18.07
C GLY A 177 7.36 -7.26 18.49
N GLY A 178 8.17 -6.70 17.59
CA GLY A 178 9.48 -6.12 17.89
C GLY A 178 9.36 -4.74 18.53
N LEU A 179 8.52 -3.87 17.95
CA LEU A 179 8.21 -2.54 18.51
C LEU A 179 7.61 -2.61 19.92
N ALA A 180 6.78 -3.63 20.20
CA ALA A 180 6.13 -3.79 21.50
C ALA A 180 7.11 -4.02 22.65
N ILE A 181 8.30 -4.56 22.36
CA ILE A 181 9.32 -4.91 23.36
C ILE A 181 10.59 -4.06 23.23
N SER A 182 10.62 -3.10 22.30
CA SER A 182 11.80 -2.28 22.00
C SER A 182 11.95 -1.06 22.91
N GLY A 183 10.89 -0.65 23.63
CA GLY A 183 10.87 0.58 24.41
C GLY A 183 10.86 1.87 23.57
N ILE A 184 10.87 1.78 22.22
CA ILE A 184 10.77 2.94 21.32
C ILE A 184 9.40 3.62 21.46
N ILE A 185 8.37 2.79 21.63
CA ILE A 185 6.97 3.21 21.77
C ILE A 185 6.36 2.46 22.95
N ARG A 186 5.17 2.88 23.40
CA ARG A 186 4.44 2.08 24.38
C ARG A 186 4.07 0.73 23.77
N LYS A 187 4.20 -0.34 24.56
CA LYS A 187 3.98 -1.72 24.14
C LYS A 187 2.63 -1.97 23.47
N GLU A 188 1.58 -1.24 23.88
CA GLU A 188 0.23 -1.44 23.34
C GLU A 188 0.16 -1.11 21.84
N TRP A 189 0.91 -0.11 21.39
CA TRP A 189 0.96 0.28 19.98
C TRP A 189 1.68 -0.76 19.12
N GLY A 190 2.77 -1.35 19.62
CA GLY A 190 3.45 -2.44 18.93
C GLY A 190 2.54 -3.68 18.79
N TRP A 191 1.82 -4.03 19.86
CA TRP A 191 0.85 -5.13 19.81
C TRP A 191 -0.36 -4.84 18.92
N ALA A 192 -0.83 -3.59 18.87
CA ALA A 192 -1.87 -3.19 17.94
C ALA A 192 -1.44 -3.41 16.48
N ILE A 193 -0.21 -3.04 16.11
CA ILE A 193 0.34 -3.28 14.76
C ILE A 193 0.39 -4.79 14.45
N ALA A 194 0.85 -5.60 15.42
CA ALA A 194 0.89 -7.05 15.22
C ALA A 194 -0.51 -7.66 15.06
N LEU A 195 -1.49 -7.17 15.83
CA LEU A 195 -2.88 -7.60 15.74
C LEU A 195 -3.53 -7.20 14.41
N ILE A 196 -3.26 -5.99 13.92
CA ILE A 196 -3.68 -5.53 12.58
C ILE A 196 -3.15 -6.48 11.51
N GLY A 197 -1.88 -6.85 11.58
CA GLY A 197 -1.27 -7.84 10.68
C GLY A 197 -2.00 -9.18 10.70
N ALA A 198 -2.15 -9.79 11.88
CA ALA A 198 -2.80 -11.09 12.03
C ALA A 198 -4.27 -11.08 11.60
N ALA A 199 -5.03 -10.08 12.05
CA ALA A 199 -6.45 -9.95 11.71
C ALA A 199 -6.65 -9.75 10.21
N THR A 200 -5.83 -8.91 9.57
CA THR A 200 -5.99 -8.66 8.14
C THR A 200 -5.68 -9.90 7.32
N VAL A 201 -4.62 -10.67 7.65
CA VAL A 201 -4.31 -11.93 6.96
C VAL A 201 -5.51 -12.89 7.00
N ILE A 202 -6.13 -13.06 8.17
CA ILE A 202 -7.31 -13.91 8.33
C ILE A 202 -8.46 -13.38 7.48
N LEU A 203 -8.79 -12.09 7.60
CA LEU A 203 -9.89 -11.46 6.87
C LEU A 203 -9.71 -11.55 5.37
N THR A 204 -8.53 -11.24 4.83
CA THR A 204 -8.24 -11.31 3.38
C THR A 204 -8.16 -12.74 2.85
N SER A 205 -8.02 -13.73 3.73
CA SER A 205 -8.12 -15.16 3.35
C SER A 205 -9.57 -15.62 3.23
N ILE A 206 -10.46 -15.04 4.03
CA ILE A 206 -11.90 -15.34 4.00
C ILE A 206 -12.60 -14.52 2.90
N PHE A 207 -12.19 -13.27 2.75
CA PHE A 207 -12.72 -12.28 1.80
C PHE A 207 -11.59 -11.80 0.87
N PRO A 208 -11.36 -12.51 -0.25
CA PRO A 208 -10.29 -12.15 -1.20
C PRO A 208 -10.52 -10.76 -1.80
N VAL A 209 -9.43 -10.04 -2.13
CA VAL A 209 -9.50 -8.64 -2.60
C VAL A 209 -10.15 -8.46 -3.98
N LYS A 210 -10.50 -9.55 -4.66
CA LYS A 210 -11.32 -9.53 -5.90
C LYS A 210 -12.82 -9.41 -5.65
N THR A 211 -13.27 -9.47 -4.40
CA THR A 211 -14.68 -9.22 -4.04
C THR A 211 -14.84 -7.83 -3.45
N GLU A 212 -16.07 -7.30 -3.49
CA GLU A 212 -16.40 -5.98 -2.95
C GLU A 212 -16.11 -5.92 -1.44
N GLU A 213 -16.49 -6.97 -0.70
CA GLU A 213 -16.23 -7.06 0.73
C GLU A 213 -14.73 -7.16 1.02
N GLY A 214 -14.00 -7.92 0.21
CA GLY A 214 -12.56 -8.11 0.40
C GLY A 214 -11.76 -6.82 0.18
N VAL A 215 -12.05 -6.07 -0.89
CA VAL A 215 -11.37 -4.80 -1.15
C VAL A 215 -11.76 -3.72 -0.13
N MET A 216 -13.02 -3.68 0.30
CA MET A 216 -13.49 -2.78 1.36
C MET A 216 -12.80 -3.08 2.69
N LEU A 217 -12.76 -4.35 3.12
CA LEU A 217 -12.08 -4.77 4.34
C LEU A 217 -10.59 -4.43 4.28
N PHE A 218 -9.93 -4.70 3.15
CA PHE A 218 -8.55 -4.31 2.94
C PHE A 218 -8.37 -2.79 3.12
N GLY A 219 -9.21 -1.98 2.49
CA GLY A 219 -9.15 -0.52 2.57
C GLY A 219 -9.31 0.00 4.00
N ILE A 220 -10.25 -0.56 4.76
CA ILE A 220 -10.44 -0.23 6.18
C ILE A 220 -9.19 -0.59 7.00
N MET A 221 -8.64 -1.80 6.81
CA MET A 221 -7.45 -2.23 7.54
C MET A 221 -6.22 -1.40 7.18
N ALA A 222 -6.07 -1.02 5.91
CA ALA A 222 -4.99 -0.13 5.45
C ALA A 222 -5.12 1.28 6.07
N LEU A 223 -6.34 1.81 6.15
CA LEU A 223 -6.62 3.08 6.82
C LEU A 223 -6.26 3.02 8.31
N ILE A 224 -6.73 1.99 9.02
CA ILE A 224 -6.41 1.79 10.45
C ILE A 224 -4.90 1.70 10.64
N TRP A 225 -4.22 0.92 9.80
CA TRP A 225 -2.77 0.78 9.85
C TRP A 225 -2.04 2.12 9.67
N GLY A 226 -2.38 2.89 8.64
CA GLY A 226 -1.70 4.16 8.40
C GLY A 226 -2.04 5.24 9.45
N ILE A 227 -3.24 5.23 10.04
CA ILE A 227 -3.56 6.08 11.21
C ILE A 227 -2.67 5.72 12.40
N VAL A 228 -2.56 4.42 12.73
CA VAL A 228 -1.73 3.93 13.84
C VAL A 228 -0.27 4.37 13.68
N LEU A 229 0.29 4.26 12.47
CA LEU A 229 1.65 4.72 12.20
C LEU A 229 1.81 6.24 12.30
N THR A 230 0.83 6.99 11.79
CA THR A 230 0.85 8.46 11.86
C THR A 230 0.84 8.93 13.31
N VAL A 231 -0.06 8.36 14.13
CA VAL A 231 -0.15 8.67 15.57
C VAL A 231 1.16 8.30 16.27
N MET A 232 1.73 7.14 15.95
CA MET A 232 3.03 6.74 16.48
C MET A 232 4.13 7.74 16.14
N GLY A 233 4.20 8.21 14.88
CA GLY A 233 5.14 9.23 14.46
C GLY A 233 4.98 10.55 15.22
N ILE A 234 3.74 11.00 15.44
CA ILE A 234 3.43 12.20 16.24
C ILE A 234 3.88 12.02 17.69
N MET A 235 3.62 10.85 18.30
CA MET A 235 4.03 10.58 19.67
C MET A 235 5.55 10.60 19.85
N ILE A 236 6.29 9.98 18.92
CA ILE A 236 7.76 10.01 18.92
C ILE A 236 8.27 11.45 18.71
N ALA A 237 7.63 12.22 17.83
CA ALA A 237 7.99 13.60 17.60
C ALA A 237 7.82 14.48 18.85
N LYS A 238 6.69 14.32 19.55
CA LYS A 238 6.39 15.06 20.77
C LYS A 238 7.36 14.73 21.91
N ALA A 239 7.69 13.45 22.09
CA ALA A 239 8.60 13.01 23.15
C ALA A 239 10.04 13.55 23.00
N ASP A 240 10.41 14.09 21.83
CA ASP A 240 11.70 14.74 21.60
C ASP A 240 11.67 16.27 21.83
N MET A 241 10.48 16.86 21.96
CA MET A 241 10.28 18.29 22.25
C MET A 241 10.17 18.57 23.75
N ASP A 242 9.77 17.55 24.52
CA ASP A 242 9.71 17.54 25.98
C ASP A 242 11.06 17.12 26.59
#